data_AF-W2CYE6-F1
#
_entry.id   AF-W2CYE6-F1
#
_cell.length_a   1.000
_cell.length_b   1.000
_cell.length_c   1.000
_cell.angle_alpha   90.00
_cell.angle_beta   90.00
_cell.angle_gamma   90.00
#
_symmetry.space_group_name_H-M   'P 1'
#
loop_
_entity.id
_entity.type
_entity.pdbx_description
1 polymer ?
#
loop_
_entity_poly.entity_id
_entity_poly.type
_entity_poly.pdbx_seq_one_letter_code
_entity_poly.pdbx_strand_id
1 'polypeptide(L)' 'MEEVRKLQRNVIGRTDYARVTSILMLILDFSPDLVAQGLGIDVATVYRYKNLYVRGKTDSLLEDQGYWGRLETWAD' A
#
# COMPACT_ATOMS: atom_id res chain seq x y z
N MET A 1 12.35 2.43 8.27
CA MET A 1 11.31 2.68 9.29
C MET A 1 10.84 4.15 9.28
N GLU A 2 11.73 5.13 9.42
CA GLU A 2 11.32 6.55 9.44
C GLU A 2 10.72 7.05 8.11
N GLU A 3 11.25 6.58 6.98
CA GLU A 3 10.70 6.90 5.65
C GLU A 3 9.26 6.41 5.49
N VAL A 4 8.96 5.18 5.94
CA VAL A 4 7.60 4.60 5.87
C VAL A 4 6.65 5.38 6.78
N ARG A 5 7.09 5.85 7.94
CA ARG A 5 6.29 6.72 8.82
C ARG A 5 5.98 8.07 8.19
N LYS A 6 6.97 8.70 7.53
CA LYS A 6 6.77 9.94 6.77
C LYS A 6 5.79 9.70 5.61
N LEU A 7 5.97 8.61 4.88
CA LEU A 7 5.09 8.25 3.78
C LEU A 7 3.65 8.04 4.23
N GLN A 8 3.44 7.31 5.33
CA GLN A 8 2.11 7.04 5.89
C GLN A 8 1.35 8.33 6.18
N ARG A 9 2.02 9.32 6.79
CA ARG A 9 1.44 10.65 7.06
C ARG A 9 1.02 11.38 5.78
N ASN A 10 1.79 11.23 4.70
CA ASN A 10 1.52 11.87 3.41
C ASN A 10 0.39 11.20 2.63
N VAL A 11 0.02 9.96 2.97
CA VAL A 11 -1.04 9.22 2.28
C VAL A 11 -2.34 9.09 3.08
N ILE A 12 -2.48 9.81 4.20
CA ILE A 12 -3.73 9.84 4.96
C ILE A 12 -4.88 10.28 4.03
N GLY A 13 -5.96 9.49 4.01
CA GLY A 13 -7.13 9.73 3.14
C GLY A 13 -6.95 9.28 1.68
N ARG A 14 -5.80 8.71 1.30
CA ARG A 14 -5.57 8.10 -0.02
C ARG A 14 -5.83 6.59 0.01
N THR A 15 -6.07 6.00 -1.17
CA THR A 15 -6.17 4.55 -1.37
C THR A 15 -4.92 3.80 -0.89
N ASP A 16 -3.75 4.41 -1.05
CA ASP A 16 -2.46 3.88 -0.61
C ASP A 16 -2.32 3.76 0.92
N TYR A 17 -3.19 4.40 1.70
CA TYR A 17 -3.07 4.45 3.16
C TYR A 17 -3.02 3.05 3.79
N ALA A 18 -3.94 2.17 3.39
CA ALA A 18 -3.99 0.80 3.92
C ALA A 18 -2.73 0.01 3.55
N ARG A 19 -2.20 0.22 2.34
CA ARG A 19 -0.96 -0.41 1.88
C ARG A 19 0.24 0.02 2.70
N VAL A 20 0.46 1.33 2.84
CA VAL A 20 1.59 1.89 3.58
C VAL A 20 1.50 1.53 5.08
N THR A 21 0.30 1.63 5.66
CA THR A 21 0.07 1.28 7.07
C THR A 21 0.29 -0.20 7.33
N SER A 22 -0.11 -1.09 6.41
CA SER A 22 0.18 -2.53 6.52
C SER A 22 1.68 -2.81 6.67
N ILE A 23 2.51 -2.18 5.83
CA ILE A 23 3.97 -2.35 5.89
C ILE A 23 4.54 -1.79 7.17
N LEU A 24 4.07 -0.62 7.62
CA LEU A 24 4.52 -0.05 8.88
C LEU A 24 4.24 -0.98 10.06
N MET A 25 3.05 -1.57 10.13
CA MET A 25 2.68 -2.52 11.19
C MET A 25 3.50 -3.81 11.11
N LEU A 26 3.75 -4.35 9.92
CA LEU A 26 4.61 -5.53 9.77
C LEU A 26 6.07 -5.24 10.21
N ILE A 27 6.59 -4.04 9.95
CA ILE A 27 7.92 -3.61 10.43
C ILE A 27 7.95 -3.46 11.96
N LEU A 28 6.80 -3.22 12.59
CA LEU A 28 6.62 -3.15 14.03
C LEU A 28 6.28 -4.52 14.65
N ASP A 29 6.52 -5.61 13.91
CA ASP A 29 6.33 -7.01 14.33
C ASP A 29 4.88 -7.41 14.66
N PHE A 30 3.88 -6.66 14.16
CA PHE A 30 2.49 -7.13 14.21
C PHE A 30 2.29 -8.33 13.29
N SER A 31 1.49 -9.31 13.73
CA SER A 31 1.13 -10.45 12.89
C SER A 31 0.24 -10.02 11.71
N PRO A 32 0.33 -10.68 10.54
CA PRO A 32 -0.51 -10.36 9.38
C PRO A 32 -2.02 -10.37 9.69
N ASP A 33 -2.48 -11.28 10.56
CA ASP A 33 -3.87 -11.36 10.98
C ASP A 33 -4.32 -10.12 11.78
N LEU A 34 -3.48 -9.62 12.68
CA LEU A 34 -3.75 -8.39 13.44
C LEU A 34 -3.76 -7.16 12.53
N VAL A 35 -2.88 -7.12 11.54
CA VAL A 35 -2.86 -6.05 10.52
C VAL A 35 -4.15 -6.08 9.69
N ALA A 36 -4.54 -7.27 9.21
CA ALA A 36 -5.74 -7.47 8.42
C ALA A 36 -7.00 -7.03 9.19
N GLN A 37 -7.13 -7.49 10.44
CA GLN A 37 -8.22 -7.11 11.33
C GLN A 37 -8.24 -5.60 11.61
N GLY A 38 -7.10 -5.01 11.95
CA GLY A 38 -7.01 -3.58 12.29
C GLY A 38 -7.31 -2.63 11.12
N LEU A 39 -7.08 -3.08 9.88
CA LEU A 39 -7.32 -2.30 8.67
C LEU A 39 -8.60 -2.70 7.93
N GLY A 40 -9.32 -3.73 8.39
CA GLY A 40 -10.53 -4.23 7.72
C GLY A 40 -10.28 -4.78 6.32
N ILE A 41 -9.10 -5.39 6.09
CA ILE A 41 -8.71 -5.97 4.79
C ILE A 41 -8.47 -7.47 4.93
N ASP A 42 -8.46 -8.17 3.79
CA ASP A 42 -8.13 -9.59 3.77
C ASP A 42 -6.63 -9.84 4.04
N VAL A 43 -6.32 -10.92 4.76
CA VAL A 43 -4.92 -11.28 5.11
C VAL A 43 -4.06 -11.56 3.87
N ALA A 44 -4.63 -12.07 2.77
CA ALA A 44 -3.90 -12.23 1.51
C ALA A 44 -3.54 -10.87 0.90
N THR A 45 -4.33 -9.83 1.14
CA THR A 45 -4.00 -8.46 0.74
C THR A 45 -2.78 -7.92 1.50
N VAL A 46 -2.65 -8.24 2.80
CA VAL A 46 -1.47 -7.91 3.61
C VAL A 46 -0.21 -8.58 3.02
N TYR A 47 -0.28 -9.87 2.69
CA TYR A 47 0.83 -10.57 2.04
C TYR A 47 1.17 -10.02 0.65
N ARG A 48 0.16 -9.64 -0.14
CA ARG A 48 0.37 -8.98 -1.43
C ARG A 48 1.15 -7.68 -1.27
N TYR A 49 0.79 -6.84 -0.30
CA TYR A 49 1.51 -5.60 -0.01
C TYR A 49 2.94 -5.87 0.48
N LYS A 50 3.14 -6.85 1.36
CA LYS A 50 4.47 -7.28 1.80
C LYS A 50 5.35 -7.69 0.61
N ASN A 51 4.81 -8.48 -0.31
CA ASN A 51 5.55 -8.94 -1.49
C ASN A 51 5.94 -7.78 -2.42
N LEU A 52 5.07 -6.78 -2.60
CA LEU A 52 5.40 -5.56 -3.35
C LEU A 52 6.55 -4.80 -2.68
N TYR A 53 6.45 -4.57 -1.36
CA TYR A 53 7.48 -3.88 -0.59
C TYR A 53 8.84 -4.58 -0.63
N VAL A 54 8.88 -5.92 -0.57
CA VAL A 54 10.15 -6.67 -0.68
C VAL A 54 10.81 -6.47 -2.05
N ARG A 55 10.01 -6.33 -3.12
CA ARG A 55 10.50 -6.18 -4.50
C ARG A 55 10.95 -4.76 -4.85
N GLY A 56 10.23 -3.74 -4.39
CA GLY A 56 10.48 -2.35 -4.79
C GLY A 56 10.61 -1.36 -3.64
N LYS A 57 10.69 -1.83 -2.39
CA LYS A 57 10.80 -1.02 -1.17
C LYS A 57 9.71 0.07 -1.15
N THR A 58 10.07 1.26 -0.70
CA THR A 58 9.15 2.38 -0.47
C THR A 58 8.50 2.89 -1.77
N ASP A 59 9.21 2.81 -2.89
CA ASP A 59 8.71 3.25 -4.21
C ASP A 59 7.53 2.41 -4.70
N SER A 60 7.47 1.15 -4.31
CA SER A 60 6.36 0.23 -4.65
C SER A 60 5.08 0.43 -3.84
N LEU A 61 5.08 1.33 -2.86
CA LEU A 61 3.94 1.52 -1.95
C LEU A 61 2.92 2.54 -2.42
N LEU A 62 3.32 3.43 -3.31
CA LEU A 62 2.41 4.39 -3.92
C LEU A 62 1.87 3.80 -5.21
N GLU A 63 0.56 3.92 -5.42
CA GLU A 63 0.04 3.91 -6.77
C GLU A 63 0.67 5.09 -7.49
N ASP A 64 1.48 4.77 -8.50
CA ASP A 64 1.85 5.74 -9.52
C ASP A 64 0.51 6.27 -10.07
N GLN A 65 0.35 7.58 -10.22
CA GLN A 65 -0.89 8.20 -10.73
C GLN A 65 -1.19 7.80 -12.20
N GLY A 66 -0.62 6.70 -12.71
CA GLY A 66 -0.61 6.22 -14.09
C GLY A 66 -1.64 5.15 -14.42
N TYR A 67 -2.77 5.09 -13.71
CA TYR A 67 -4.00 4.50 -14.25
C TYR A 67 -5.14 5.53 -14.24
N TRP A 68 -4.87 6.76 -14.70
CA TRP A 68 -5.89 7.48 -15.46
C TRP A 68 -6.08 6.71 -16.74
N GLY A 69 -7.18 5.96 -16.83
CA GLY A 69 -7.45 5.01 -17.89
C GLY A 69 -6.94 5.48 -19.24
N ARG A 70 -6.13 4.63 -19.88
CA ARG A 70 -6.02 4.64 -21.33
C ARG A 70 -7.38 4.19 -21.89
N LEU A 71 -8.38 5.07 -21.75
CA LEU A 71 -9.47 5.18 -22.70
C LEU A 71 -8.77 5.66 -23.96
N GLU A 72 -8.36 4.72 -24.80
CA GLU A 72 -8.27 5.03 -26.22
C GLU A 72 -9.70 5.40 -26.63
N THR A 73 -9.99 6.70 -26.57
CA THR A 73 -11.04 7.32 -27.35
C THR A 73 -10.84 6.86 -28.78
N TRP A 74 -11.70 5.97 -29.23
CA TRP A 74 -11.98 5.84 -30.65
C TRP A 74 -12.57 7.18 -31.07
N ALA A 75 -11.72 8.07 -31.57
CA ALA A 75 -12.12 9.30 -32.23
C ALA A 75 -11.98 9.05 -33.74
N ASP A 76 -13.15 9.00 -34.38
CA ASP A 76 -13.49 8.98 -35.81
C ASP A 76 -12.87 7.92 -36.74
#